data_AF-A0A412KT41-F1
#
_entry.id   AF-A0A412KT41-F1
#
_cell.length_a   1.000
_cell.length_b   1.000
_cell.length_c   1.000
_cell.angle_alpha   90.00
_cell.angle_beta   90.00
_cell.angle_gamma   90.00
#
_symmetry.space_group_name_H-M   'P 1'
#
loop_
_entity.id
_entity.type
_entity.pdbx_description
1 polymer ?
#
loop_
_entity_poly.entity_id
_entity_poly.type
_entity_poly.pdbx_seq_one_letter_code
_entity_poly.pdbx_strand_id
1 'polypeptide(L)'
;MGGPLTADRWQVEAVVKDRKVYVGCRRCFAEQEPQDGQELPKEELPSGRRWLRKLEKLGIQRWRSRFVPEEPARADTQWTLLYKEEGKPQRHITGRGAYPENWASFIDWLNELPGAAIRQENHLESVRFSLLEEVPLKAGGRKIPIREKLALDRRRRVIIYNRHKQELGTERHAYEVPRAIIRLLDMLDRTQHLEDKWPAERGEEGPKLEVRLTRHDGTETVIRCRYVPAELPENWPEFLAEVQHIMGGIGGRFFRRDTYLSESEVYR
;
A
#
# COMPACT_ATOMS: atom_id res chain seq x y z
N MET A 1 11.27 0.12 -14.84
CA MET A 1 12.39 0.96 -15.32
C MET A 1 12.53 2.17 -14.40
N GLY A 2 13.14 1.99 -13.22
CA GLY A 2 13.43 3.08 -12.28
C GLY A 2 14.89 3.47 -12.42
N GLY A 3 15.15 4.73 -12.79
CA GLY A 3 16.50 5.27 -12.97
C GLY A 3 17.37 5.18 -11.71
N PRO A 4 18.68 5.42 -11.85
CA PRO A 4 19.67 5.20 -10.79
C PRO A 4 19.33 6.05 -9.55
N LEU A 5 19.42 5.42 -8.38
CA LEU A 5 19.31 6.06 -7.07
C LEU A 5 20.47 7.05 -6.92
N THR A 6 20.23 8.33 -7.21
CA THR A 6 21.20 9.39 -6.89
C THR A 6 21.31 9.53 -5.38
N ALA A 7 22.55 9.59 -4.90
CA ALA A 7 23.00 9.57 -3.51
C ALA A 7 22.60 10.84 -2.74
N ASP A 8 21.30 11.04 -2.53
CA ASP A 8 20.77 12.13 -1.73
C ASP A 8 20.58 11.68 -0.28
N ARG A 9 21.32 12.29 0.66
CA ARG A 9 21.17 12.05 2.09
C ARG A 9 20.34 13.19 2.70
N TRP A 10 19.30 12.85 3.44
CA TRP A 10 18.54 13.84 4.21
C TRP A 10 18.93 13.78 5.68
N GLN A 11 19.17 14.95 6.28
CA GLN A 11 19.30 15.12 7.72
C GLN A 11 18.13 15.95 8.22
N VAL A 12 17.39 15.40 9.17
CA VAL A 12 16.27 16.07 9.83
C VAL A 12 16.51 16.05 11.32
N GLU A 13 16.44 17.23 11.94
CA GLU A 13 16.51 17.40 13.38
C GLU A 13 15.21 18.01 13.86
N ALA A 14 14.63 17.43 14.90
CA ALA A 14 13.49 17.99 15.60
C ALA A 14 13.76 17.94 17.10
N VAL A 15 13.61 19.08 17.77
CA VAL A 15 13.82 19.22 19.20
C VAL A 15 12.64 19.92 19.86
N VAL A 16 12.25 19.43 21.03
CA VAL A 16 11.23 20.08 21.86
C VAL A 16 11.93 20.93 22.90
N LYS A 17 11.68 22.24 22.88
CA LYS A 17 12.22 23.20 23.85
C LYS A 17 11.11 24.18 24.23
N ASP A 18 10.96 24.48 25.52
CA ASP A 18 9.96 25.43 26.03
C ASP A 18 8.52 25.16 25.53
N ARG A 19 8.14 23.86 25.46
CA ARG A 19 6.84 23.37 24.94
C ARG A 19 6.56 23.74 23.46
N LYS A 20 7.59 24.14 22.73
CA LYS A 20 7.60 24.40 21.29
C LYS A 20 8.48 23.37 20.58
N VAL A 21 8.23 23.19 19.29
CA VAL A 21 8.99 22.27 18.45
C VAL A 21 9.83 23.09 17.50
N TYR A 22 11.12 22.82 17.47
CA TYR A 22 12.05 23.43 16.53
C TYR A 22 12.56 22.36 15.58
N VAL A 23 12.53 22.66 14.29
CA VAL A 23 12.87 21.71 13.23
C VAL A 23 13.90 22.31 12.29
N GLY A 24 14.86 21.49 11.88
CA GLY A 24 15.85 21.82 10.88
C GLY A 24 15.93 20.69 9.86
N CYS A 25 16.03 21.04 8.59
CA CYS A 25 16.16 20.07 7.51
C CYS A 25 17.29 20.49 6.57
N ARG A 26 18.11 19.52 6.15
CA ARG A 26 19.16 19.72 5.15
C ARG A 26 19.24 18.51 4.23
N ARG A 27 19.33 18.78 2.93
CA ARG A 27 19.77 17.80 1.93
C ARG A 27 21.29 17.87 1.83
N CYS A 28 21.95 16.75 2.07
CA CYS A 28 23.39 16.58 1.92
C CYS A 28 23.66 15.79 0.65
N PHE A 29 24.57 16.31 -0.18
CA PHE A 29 25.11 15.59 -1.33
C PHE A 29 26.37 14.84 -0.91
N ALA A 30 26.72 13.75 -1.60
CA ALA A 30 27.89 12.93 -1.28
C ALA A 30 29.21 13.72 -1.19
N GLU A 31 29.30 14.87 -1.86
CA GLU A 31 30.47 15.76 -1.89
C GLU A 31 30.49 16.79 -0.74
N GLN A 32 29.45 16.83 0.09
CA GLN A 32 29.28 17.75 1.22
C GLN A 32 28.93 16.94 2.47
N GLU A 33 29.91 16.19 2.98
CA GLU A 33 29.77 15.61 4.32
C GLU A 33 29.62 16.75 5.33
N PRO A 34 28.56 16.73 6.15
CA PRO A 34 28.40 17.74 7.18
C PRO A 34 29.58 17.65 8.14
N GLN A 35 30.22 18.80 8.42
CA GLN A 35 31.23 18.86 9.46
C GLN A 35 30.62 18.38 10.78
N ASP A 36 31.29 17.43 11.43
CA ASP A 36 30.83 16.83 12.68
C ASP A 36 30.53 17.93 13.71
N GLY A 37 29.32 17.93 14.27
CA GLY A 37 28.88 18.90 15.27
C GLY A 37 28.22 20.18 14.75
N GLN A 38 28.04 20.36 13.43
CA GLN A 38 27.26 21.49 12.91
C GLN A 38 25.75 21.26 13.11
N GLU A 39 25.17 21.91 14.12
CA GLU A 39 23.73 21.91 14.33
C GLU A 39 22.99 22.52 13.13
N LEU A 40 21.87 21.90 12.75
CA LEU A 40 21.00 22.49 11.72
C LEU A 40 20.40 23.80 12.23
N PRO A 41 20.24 24.82 11.36
CA PRO A 41 19.41 25.97 11.69
C PRO A 41 17.99 25.46 11.93
N LYS A 42 17.47 25.67 13.15
CA LYS A 42 16.15 25.18 13.54
C LYS A 42 15.19 26.35 13.64
N GLU A 43 14.03 26.21 13.01
CA GLU A 43 12.94 27.18 13.11
C GLU A 43 11.78 26.61 13.93
N GLU A 44 11.02 27.48 14.58
CA GLU A 44 9.83 27.08 15.31
C GLU A 44 8.77 26.56 14.33
N LEU A 45 8.33 25.31 14.53
CA LEU A 45 7.25 24.71 13.76
C LEU A 45 5.90 25.18 14.32
N PRO A 46 5.11 26.02 13.61
CA PRO A 46 3.89 26.61 14.16
C PRO A 46 2.83 25.57 14.57
N SER A 47 2.80 24.42 13.87
CA SER A 47 1.92 23.28 14.17
C SER A 47 2.63 22.15 14.94
N GLY A 48 3.71 22.46 15.66
CA GLY A 48 4.59 21.47 16.29
C GLY A 48 3.90 20.48 17.20
N ARG A 49 2.92 20.92 18.00
CA ARG A 49 2.14 20.02 18.87
C ARG A 49 1.31 19.00 18.09
N ARG A 50 0.72 19.41 16.96
CA ARG A 50 -0.06 18.51 16.10
C ARG A 50 0.87 17.48 15.46
N TRP A 51 2.05 17.92 15.03
CA TRP A 51 3.07 17.06 14.44
C TRP A 51 3.63 16.05 15.46
N LEU A 52 3.94 16.47 16.69
CA LEU A 52 4.35 15.55 17.77
C LEU A 52 3.28 14.48 18.07
N ARG A 53 2.02 14.88 18.17
CA ARG A 53 0.90 13.93 18.35
C ARG A 53 0.78 12.92 17.22
N LYS A 54 1.16 13.30 15.99
CA LYS A 54 1.27 12.33 14.90
C LYS A 54 2.39 11.37 15.25
N LEU A 55 3.63 11.85 15.44
CA LEU A 55 4.80 11.01 15.76
C LEU A 55 4.57 10.02 16.91
N GLU A 56 3.92 10.45 18.00
CA GLU A 56 3.56 9.58 19.13
C GLU A 56 2.72 8.37 18.70
N LYS A 57 1.80 8.54 17.74
CA LYS A 57 0.95 7.46 17.22
C LYS A 57 1.72 6.40 16.44
N LEU A 58 2.95 6.68 15.98
CA LEU A 58 3.78 5.64 15.36
C LEU A 58 4.31 4.67 16.40
N GLY A 59 4.39 5.07 17.67
CA GLY A 59 4.97 4.24 18.71
C GLY A 59 6.41 3.85 18.38
N ILE A 60 7.24 4.81 17.94
CA ILE A 60 8.67 4.61 17.60
C ILE A 60 9.42 3.86 18.71
N GLN A 61 9.00 4.05 19.98
CA GLN A 61 9.53 3.28 21.11
C GLN A 61 9.43 1.75 20.98
N ARG A 62 8.50 1.24 20.19
CA ARG A 62 8.30 -0.21 19.98
C ARG A 62 9.09 -0.73 18.77
N TRP A 63 9.72 0.15 18.00
CA TRP A 63 10.56 -0.26 16.88
C TRP A 63 11.78 -1.02 17.39
N ARG A 64 12.19 -2.04 16.63
CA ARG A 64 13.46 -2.75 16.84
C ARG A 64 14.62 -1.78 16.64
N SER A 65 15.78 -2.05 17.23
CA SER A 65 16.95 -1.17 17.09
C SER A 65 17.66 -1.33 15.74
N ARG A 66 17.44 -2.44 15.03
CA ARG A 66 18.07 -2.72 13.73
C ARG A 66 17.09 -3.42 12.79
N PHE A 67 17.05 -2.97 11.54
CA PHE A 67 16.24 -3.55 10.45
C PHE A 67 17.17 -3.99 9.30
N VAL A 68 17.15 -5.29 9.00
CA VAL A 68 17.90 -5.90 7.89
C VAL A 68 16.91 -6.76 7.11
N PRO A 69 16.85 -6.68 5.78
CA PRO A 69 15.94 -7.48 4.98
C PRO A 69 16.40 -8.94 5.00
N GLU A 70 15.44 -9.85 4.91
CA GLU A 70 15.71 -11.29 4.75
C GLU A 70 16.28 -11.57 3.34
N GLU A 71 15.89 -10.78 2.35
CA GLU A 71 16.41 -10.85 0.98
C GLU A 71 17.25 -9.62 0.64
N PRO A 72 18.50 -9.78 0.17
CA PRO A 72 19.44 -8.69 -0.06
C PRO A 72 19.10 -7.78 -1.25
N ALA A 73 17.99 -8.02 -1.95
CA ALA A 73 17.65 -7.35 -3.22
C ALA A 73 16.89 -6.02 -3.08
N ARG A 74 16.41 -5.65 -1.89
CA ARG A 74 15.81 -4.31 -1.69
C ARG A 74 16.91 -3.26 -1.65
N ALA A 75 16.69 -2.16 -2.37
CA ALA A 75 17.58 -1.01 -2.54
C ALA A 75 18.52 -0.76 -1.35
N ASP A 76 19.78 -0.42 -1.60
CA ASP A 76 20.82 -0.14 -0.58
C ASP A 76 20.60 1.20 0.15
N THR A 77 19.34 1.52 0.45
CA THR A 77 18.97 2.71 1.23
C THR A 77 19.29 2.45 2.69
N GLN A 78 20.24 3.22 3.22
CA GLN A 78 20.60 3.22 4.62
C GLN A 78 19.90 4.37 5.33
N TRP A 79 19.37 4.10 6.52
CA TRP A 79 18.75 5.12 7.36
C TRP A 79 19.14 4.92 8.83
N THR A 80 19.23 6.04 9.53
CA THR A 80 19.58 6.12 10.93
C THR A 80 18.65 7.11 11.62
N LEU A 81 18.11 6.71 12.77
CA LEU A 81 17.23 7.52 13.60
C LEU A 81 17.78 7.55 15.03
N LEU A 82 18.11 8.76 15.49
CA LEU A 82 18.34 9.05 16.89
C LEU A 82 17.02 9.55 17.49
N TYR A 83 16.48 8.81 18.44
CA TYR A 83 15.17 9.11 19.03
C TYR A 83 15.28 9.19 20.55
N LYS A 84 14.79 10.30 21.11
CA LYS A 84 14.77 10.57 22.54
C LYS A 84 13.37 11.06 22.93
N GLU A 85 12.76 10.37 23.88
CA GLU A 85 11.50 10.79 24.51
C GLU A 85 11.79 11.28 25.93
N GLU A 86 10.97 12.20 26.42
CA GLU A 86 11.07 12.70 27.79
C GLU A 86 10.99 11.54 28.79
N GLY A 87 11.90 11.53 29.76
CA GLY A 87 11.98 10.47 30.78
C GLY A 87 12.49 9.10 30.31
N LYS A 88 12.81 8.90 29.02
CA LYS A 88 13.30 7.62 28.48
C LYS A 88 14.74 7.71 27.98
N PRO A 89 15.50 6.60 27.95
CA PRO A 89 16.85 6.62 27.36
C PRO A 89 16.82 6.98 25.87
N GLN A 90 17.90 7.59 25.38
CA GLN A 90 18.07 7.81 23.95
C GLN A 90 18.19 6.45 23.25
N ARG A 91 17.55 6.33 22.09
CA ARG A 91 17.62 5.14 21.24
C ARG A 91 18.30 5.49 19.93
N HIS A 92 19.13 4.57 19.48
CA HIS A 92 19.72 4.58 18.16
C HIS A 92 19.09 3.43 17.37
N ILE A 93 18.39 3.77 16.30
CA ILE A 93 17.69 2.82 15.44
C ILE A 93 18.27 2.93 14.04
N THR A 94 18.60 1.80 13.43
CA THR A 94 19.20 1.76 12.09
C THR A 94 18.46 0.79 11.18
N GLY A 95 18.52 1.04 9.87
CA GLY A 95 18.07 0.07 8.88
C GLY A 95 18.79 0.22 7.55
N ARG A 96 18.84 -0.90 6.82
CA ARG A 96 19.45 -0.98 5.49
C ARG A 96 18.53 -1.80 4.60
N GLY A 97 17.79 -1.16 3.70
CA GLY A 97 16.83 -1.84 2.81
C GLY A 97 15.64 -2.51 3.52
N ALA A 98 15.46 -2.27 4.81
CA ALA A 98 14.35 -2.76 5.62
C ALA A 98 13.84 -1.67 6.56
N TYR A 99 12.53 -1.70 6.82
CA TYR A 99 11.81 -0.60 7.44
C TYR A 99 10.75 -1.10 8.44
N PRO A 100 10.40 -0.31 9.47
CA PRO A 100 9.22 -0.56 10.31
C PRO A 100 7.92 -0.57 9.49
N GLU A 101 6.89 -1.26 10.00
CA GLU A 101 5.56 -1.38 9.36
C GLU A 101 4.93 -0.01 8.99
N ASN A 102 5.17 1.02 9.81
CA ASN A 102 4.63 2.36 9.66
C ASN A 102 5.65 3.38 9.14
N TRP A 103 6.71 2.91 8.48
CA TRP A 103 7.78 3.76 7.92
C TRP A 103 7.29 4.78 6.91
N ALA A 104 6.38 4.40 6.01
CA ALA A 104 5.79 5.32 5.04
C ALA A 104 5.16 6.55 5.74
N SER A 105 4.36 6.30 6.78
CA SER A 105 3.71 7.37 7.56
C SER A 105 4.73 8.24 8.30
N PHE A 106 5.85 7.65 8.73
CA PHE A 106 6.95 8.40 9.33
C PHE A 106 7.58 9.36 8.33
N ILE A 107 7.90 8.89 7.12
CA ILE A 107 8.46 9.73 6.05
C ILE A 107 7.48 10.83 5.63
N ASP A 108 6.19 10.50 5.49
CA ASP A 108 5.13 11.47 5.20
C ASP A 108 5.15 12.64 6.19
N TRP A 109 5.27 12.34 7.50
CA TRP A 109 5.27 13.39 8.51
C TRP A 109 6.60 14.12 8.61
N LEU A 110 7.72 13.50 8.24
CA LEU A 110 8.97 14.25 8.07
C LEU A 110 8.87 15.22 6.88
N ASN A 111 8.20 14.83 5.81
CA ASN A 111 7.95 15.68 4.64
C ASN A 111 6.92 16.80 4.89
N GLU A 112 6.19 16.78 6.02
CA GLU A 112 5.41 17.94 6.46
C GLU A 112 6.29 19.07 7.03
N LEU A 113 7.57 18.79 7.32
CA LEU A 113 8.49 19.79 7.86
C LEU A 113 8.98 20.74 6.76
N PRO A 114 9.16 22.03 7.09
CA PRO A 114 9.73 22.99 6.16
C PRO A 114 11.07 22.53 5.58
N GLY A 115 11.19 22.60 4.26
CA GLY A 115 12.41 22.23 3.53
C GLY A 115 12.66 20.73 3.36
N ALA A 116 11.84 19.85 3.96
CA ALA A 116 11.98 18.41 3.80
C ALA A 116 11.34 17.91 2.50
N ALA A 117 12.11 17.14 1.72
CA ALA A 117 11.63 16.43 0.54
C ALA A 117 12.31 15.06 0.44
N ILE A 118 12.19 14.29 1.52
CA ILE A 118 12.72 12.94 1.63
C ILE A 118 11.95 12.05 0.66
N ARG A 119 12.69 11.38 -0.23
CA ARG A 119 12.10 10.45 -1.17
C ARG A 119 11.44 9.30 -0.42
N GLN A 120 10.14 9.16 -0.61
CA GLN A 120 9.37 8.02 -0.11
C GLN A 120 9.32 6.92 -1.17
N GLU A 121 9.34 5.67 -0.71
CA GLU A 121 9.10 4.53 -1.59
C GLU A 121 7.66 4.61 -2.10
N ASN A 122 7.49 4.63 -3.43
CA ASN A 122 6.20 4.82 -4.08
C ASN A 122 5.36 3.53 -4.02
N HIS A 123 4.89 3.21 -2.83
CA HIS A 123 4.17 1.99 -2.53
C HIS A 123 2.70 2.07 -2.99
N LEU A 124 2.06 0.91 -3.05
CA LEU A 124 0.64 0.81 -3.38
C LEU A 124 -0.25 1.31 -2.21
N GLU A 125 -1.02 2.38 -2.46
CA GLU A 125 -1.97 2.95 -1.49
C GLU A 125 -3.35 2.29 -1.58
N SER A 126 -3.82 2.01 -2.79
CA SER A 126 -5.09 1.32 -2.97
C SER A 126 -5.11 0.51 -4.24
N VAL A 127 -5.91 -0.56 -4.21
CA VAL A 127 -6.26 -1.33 -5.40
C VAL A 127 -7.77 -1.50 -5.46
N ARG A 128 -8.33 -1.40 -6.66
CA ARG A 128 -9.74 -1.65 -6.94
C ARG A 128 -9.85 -2.63 -8.10
N PHE A 129 -10.37 -3.81 -7.82
CA PHE A 129 -10.77 -4.80 -8.80
C PHE A 129 -12.24 -4.58 -9.14
N SER A 130 -12.56 -4.59 -10.43
CA SER A 130 -13.92 -4.57 -10.96
C SER A 130 -14.06 -5.71 -11.96
N LEU A 131 -14.86 -6.70 -11.60
CA LEU A 131 -15.12 -7.87 -12.42
C LEU A 131 -16.54 -7.83 -12.96
N LEU A 132 -16.70 -8.13 -14.24
CA LEU A 132 -17.97 -8.26 -14.93
C LEU A 132 -18.04 -9.62 -15.63
N GLU A 133 -19.04 -10.42 -15.30
CA GLU A 133 -19.31 -11.70 -15.94
C GLU A 133 -20.75 -11.76 -16.43
N GLU A 134 -20.97 -12.24 -17.64
CA GLU A 134 -22.31 -12.50 -18.17
C GLU A 134 -22.63 -13.98 -18.01
N VAL A 135 -23.54 -14.32 -17.11
CA VAL A 135 -23.87 -15.71 -16.78
C VAL A 135 -25.19 -16.11 -17.44
N PRO A 136 -25.23 -17.23 -18.18
CA PRO A 136 -26.49 -17.75 -18.73
C PRO A 136 -27.34 -18.36 -17.61
N LEU A 137 -28.60 -17.93 -17.51
CA LEU A 137 -29.52 -18.42 -16.48
C LEU A 137 -30.25 -19.71 -16.82
N LYS A 138 -30.11 -20.24 -18.03
CA LYS A 138 -30.52 -21.58 -18.50
C LYS A 138 -29.68 -21.92 -19.74
N ALA A 139 -29.58 -23.19 -20.14
CA ALA A 139 -29.03 -23.55 -21.44
C ALA A 139 -29.85 -22.85 -22.55
N GLY A 140 -29.27 -21.85 -23.21
CA GLY A 140 -29.94 -21.00 -24.21
C GLY A 140 -30.74 -19.80 -23.67
N GLY A 141 -30.68 -19.52 -22.36
CA GLY A 141 -31.42 -18.42 -21.71
C GLY A 141 -30.73 -17.05 -21.80
N ARG A 142 -31.45 -16.01 -21.36
CA ARG A 142 -30.93 -14.64 -21.23
C ARG A 142 -29.68 -14.63 -20.32
N LYS A 143 -28.59 -14.02 -20.77
CA LYS A 143 -27.41 -13.77 -19.94
C LYS A 143 -27.71 -12.63 -18.97
N ILE A 144 -27.39 -12.80 -17.69
CA ILE A 144 -27.46 -11.72 -16.69
C ILE A 144 -26.03 -11.30 -16.30
N PRO A 145 -25.73 -9.99 -16.30
CA PRO A 145 -24.45 -9.50 -15.85
C PRO A 145 -24.36 -9.52 -14.32
N ILE A 146 -23.28 -10.11 -13.83
CA ILE A 146 -22.85 -10.08 -12.43
C ILE A 146 -21.64 -9.17 -12.34
N ARG A 147 -21.70 -8.21 -11.42
CA ARG A 147 -20.61 -7.26 -11.16
C ARG A 147 -20.07 -7.48 -9.75
N GLU A 148 -18.79 -7.77 -9.66
CA GLU A 148 -18.10 -7.83 -8.37
C GLU A 148 -17.05 -6.73 -8.30
N LYS A 149 -16.93 -6.09 -7.13
CA LYS A 149 -15.94 -5.07 -6.85
C LYS A 149 -15.24 -5.39 -5.54
N LEU A 150 -13.92 -5.48 -5.58
CA LEU A 150 -13.07 -5.63 -4.40
C LEU A 150 -12.15 -4.42 -4.33
N ALA A 151 -12.15 -3.71 -3.20
CA ALA A 151 -11.32 -2.53 -2.99
C ALA A 151 -10.55 -2.65 -1.68
N LEU A 152 -9.25 -2.41 -1.73
CA LEU A 152 -8.36 -2.34 -0.58
C LEU A 152 -7.79 -0.93 -0.52
N ASP A 153 -7.86 -0.29 0.65
CA ASP A 153 -7.41 1.08 0.86
C ASP A 153 -6.54 1.18 2.12
N ARG A 154 -5.24 1.47 1.94
CA ARG A 154 -4.25 1.57 3.01
C ARG A 154 -4.56 2.71 3.97
N ARG A 155 -4.95 3.88 3.46
CA ARG A 155 -5.24 5.09 4.26
C ARG A 155 -6.47 4.90 5.13
N ARG A 156 -7.53 4.37 4.53
CA ARG A 156 -8.80 4.10 5.21
C ARG A 156 -8.74 2.83 6.04
N ARG A 157 -7.75 1.97 5.82
CA ARG A 157 -7.53 0.69 6.52
C ARG A 157 -8.68 -0.29 6.35
N VAL A 158 -9.30 -0.28 5.17
CA VAL A 158 -10.49 -1.08 4.90
C VAL A 158 -10.34 -1.98 3.69
N ILE A 159 -11.03 -3.11 3.76
CA ILE A 159 -11.39 -3.93 2.61
C ILE A 159 -12.89 -3.73 2.36
N ILE A 160 -13.26 -3.41 1.13
CA ILE A 160 -14.65 -3.25 0.71
C ILE A 160 -14.91 -4.24 -0.42
N TYR A 161 -15.89 -5.12 -0.22
CA TYR A 161 -16.35 -6.06 -1.21
C TYR A 161 -17.81 -5.76 -1.56
N ASN A 162 -18.12 -5.65 -2.85
CA ASN A 162 -19.48 -5.47 -3.34
C ASN A 162 -19.77 -6.49 -4.42
N ARG A 163 -20.94 -7.13 -4.35
CA ARG A 163 -21.44 -8.03 -5.38
C ARG A 163 -22.82 -7.55 -5.80
N HIS A 164 -22.95 -7.21 -7.06
CA HIS A 164 -24.20 -6.77 -7.66
C HIS A 164 -24.66 -7.81 -8.68
N LYS A 165 -25.78 -8.45 -8.38
CA LYS A 165 -26.43 -9.42 -9.24
C LYS A 165 -27.66 -8.73 -9.82
N GLN A 166 -27.67 -8.46 -11.12
CA GLN A 166 -28.83 -7.82 -11.75
C GLN A 166 -30.07 -8.70 -11.50
N GLU A 167 -31.18 -8.06 -11.12
CA GLU A 167 -32.46 -8.68 -10.73
C GLU A 167 -32.48 -9.42 -9.37
N LEU A 168 -31.33 -9.58 -8.69
CA LEU A 168 -31.22 -10.32 -7.41
C LEU A 168 -30.81 -9.45 -6.21
N GLY A 169 -30.16 -8.31 -6.47
CA GLY A 169 -29.82 -7.33 -5.44
C GLY A 169 -28.33 -7.01 -5.34
N THR A 170 -27.96 -6.32 -4.26
CA THR A 170 -26.58 -5.89 -4.00
C THR A 170 -26.16 -6.30 -2.61
N GLU A 171 -25.06 -7.04 -2.53
CA GLU A 171 -24.37 -7.39 -1.29
C GLU A 171 -23.18 -6.45 -1.11
N ARG A 172 -23.00 -5.89 0.08
CA ARG A 172 -21.88 -5.00 0.40
C ARG A 172 -21.31 -5.34 1.76
N HIS A 173 -20.02 -5.58 1.78
CA HIS A 173 -19.25 -5.87 2.97
C HIS A 173 -18.11 -4.86 3.11
N ALA A 174 -17.86 -4.41 4.33
CA ALA A 174 -16.77 -3.51 4.66
C ALA A 174 -16.10 -3.97 5.95
N TYR A 175 -14.79 -4.12 5.91
CA TYR A 175 -13.99 -4.65 7.01
C TYR A 175 -12.88 -3.66 7.34
N GLU A 176 -12.79 -3.25 8.60
CA GLU A 176 -11.65 -2.46 9.10
C GLU A 176 -10.55 -3.40 9.57
N VAL A 177 -9.43 -3.43 8.86
CA VAL A 177 -8.33 -4.38 9.08
C VAL A 177 -6.96 -3.70 9.05
N PRO A 178 -6.63 -2.86 10.05
CA PRO A 178 -5.46 -1.96 10.04
C PRO A 178 -4.10 -2.63 9.79
N ARG A 179 -3.89 -3.85 10.29
CA ARG A 179 -2.61 -4.58 10.13
C ARG A 179 -2.58 -5.40 8.84
N ALA A 180 -3.68 -6.07 8.51
CA ALA A 180 -3.73 -6.95 7.36
C ALA A 180 -3.64 -6.18 6.04
N ILE A 181 -4.25 -4.99 5.98
CA ILE A 181 -4.27 -4.16 4.76
C ILE A 181 -2.88 -3.79 4.26
N ILE A 182 -1.95 -3.47 5.17
CA ILE A 182 -0.57 -3.09 4.85
C ILE A 182 0.12 -4.26 4.17
N ARG A 183 0.09 -5.43 4.81
CA ARG A 183 0.72 -6.64 4.30
C ARG A 183 0.12 -7.11 2.97
N LEU A 184 -1.20 -7.07 2.83
CA LEU A 184 -1.91 -7.42 1.59
C LEU A 184 -1.49 -6.55 0.42
N LEU A 185 -1.43 -5.23 0.63
CA LEU A 185 -1.00 -4.30 -0.41
C LEU A 185 0.50 -4.42 -0.70
N ASP A 186 1.33 -4.66 0.32
CA ASP A 186 2.77 -4.92 0.13
C ASP A 186 3.02 -6.22 -0.66
N MET A 187 2.20 -7.25 -0.48
CA MET A 187 2.26 -8.50 -1.24
C MET A 187 1.91 -8.27 -2.72
N LEU A 188 0.84 -7.51 -2.99
CA LEU A 188 0.51 -7.11 -4.36
C LEU A 188 1.59 -6.21 -4.98
N ASP A 189 2.21 -5.33 -4.21
CA ASP A 189 3.20 -4.39 -4.73
C ASP A 189 4.49 -5.10 -5.20
N ARG A 190 4.79 -6.27 -4.62
CA ARG A 190 5.88 -7.15 -5.10
C ARG A 190 5.57 -7.80 -6.45
N THR A 191 4.31 -7.82 -6.88
CA THR A 191 3.92 -8.26 -8.23
C THR A 191 4.13 -7.13 -9.22
N GLN A 192 5.37 -6.99 -9.68
CA GLN A 192 5.61 -6.26 -10.93
C GLN A 192 5.07 -7.13 -12.07
N HIS A 193 4.53 -6.48 -13.11
CA HIS A 193 4.08 -7.09 -14.37
C HIS A 193 2.62 -7.57 -14.38
N LEU A 194 1.72 -6.58 -14.52
CA LEU A 194 0.47 -6.80 -15.22
C LEU A 194 0.55 -5.98 -16.50
N GLU A 195 0.64 -6.67 -17.62
CA GLU A 195 0.49 -6.03 -18.92
C GLU A 195 -0.99 -5.80 -19.18
N ASP A 196 -1.33 -4.63 -19.70
CA ASP A 196 -2.65 -4.42 -20.27
C ASP A 196 -2.75 -5.29 -21.53
N LYS A 197 -3.49 -6.38 -21.43
CA LYS A 197 -3.72 -7.33 -22.54
C LYS A 197 -5.09 -7.10 -23.17
N TRP A 198 -5.65 -5.90 -23.01
CA TRP A 198 -6.90 -5.51 -23.62
C TRP A 198 -6.70 -4.71 -24.92
N PRO A 199 -7.50 -4.94 -25.98
CA PRO A 199 -8.61 -5.88 -26.06
C PRO A 199 -8.16 -7.34 -26.13
N ALA A 200 -8.93 -8.22 -25.49
CA ALA A 200 -8.91 -9.65 -25.81
C ALA A 200 -9.15 -9.83 -27.32
N GLU A 201 -8.54 -10.84 -27.94
CA GLU A 201 -8.72 -11.10 -29.36
C GLU A 201 -10.22 -11.24 -29.72
N ARG A 202 -10.58 -10.82 -30.94
CA ARG A 202 -11.97 -10.75 -31.39
C ARG A 202 -12.62 -12.14 -31.28
N GLY A 203 -13.53 -12.31 -30.31
CA GLY A 203 -14.26 -13.58 -30.09
C GLY A 203 -14.03 -14.25 -28.74
N GLU A 204 -13.12 -13.75 -27.90
CA GLU A 204 -12.95 -14.30 -26.54
C GLU A 204 -14.11 -13.91 -25.62
N GLU A 205 -15.08 -14.81 -25.48
CA GLU A 205 -16.10 -14.72 -24.43
C GLU A 205 -15.47 -15.03 -23.05
N GLY A 206 -15.85 -14.27 -22.02
CA GLY A 206 -15.49 -14.58 -20.63
C GLY A 206 -15.55 -13.40 -19.66
N PRO A 207 -15.24 -13.66 -18.38
CA PRO A 207 -15.32 -12.64 -17.34
C PRO A 207 -14.25 -11.57 -17.58
N LYS A 208 -14.63 -10.30 -17.46
CA LYS A 208 -13.79 -9.12 -17.73
C LYS A 208 -13.35 -8.50 -16.41
N LEU A 209 -12.05 -8.36 -16.21
CA LEU A 209 -11.46 -7.73 -15.04
C LEU A 209 -10.81 -6.40 -15.40
N GLU A 210 -11.16 -5.36 -14.65
CA GLU A 210 -10.41 -4.11 -14.57
C GLU A 210 -9.76 -4.02 -13.18
N VAL A 211 -8.46 -3.74 -13.14
CA VAL A 211 -7.72 -3.49 -11.90
C VAL A 211 -7.14 -2.10 -11.94
N ARG A 212 -7.55 -1.26 -11.00
CA ARG A 212 -6.98 0.08 -10.81
C ARG A 212 -6.07 0.06 -9.59
N LEU A 213 -4.81 0.40 -9.82
CA LEU A 213 -3.77 0.55 -8.82
C LEU A 213 -3.51 2.04 -8.63
N THR A 214 -3.59 2.53 -7.40
CA THR A 214 -3.22 3.92 -7.06
C THR A 214 -2.02 3.89 -6.13
N ARG A 215 -0.96 4.56 -6.57
CA ARG A 215 0.32 4.69 -5.86
C ARG A 215 0.27 5.85 -4.87
N HIS A 216 1.24 5.88 -3.96
CA HIS A 216 1.35 6.92 -2.94
C HIS A 216 1.52 8.34 -3.50
N ASP A 217 2.29 8.48 -4.58
CA ASP A 217 2.46 9.75 -5.31
C ASP A 217 1.21 10.18 -6.11
N GLY A 218 0.13 9.39 -6.08
CA GLY A 218 -1.09 9.63 -6.83
C GLY A 218 -1.07 9.06 -8.25
N THR A 219 0.02 8.44 -8.70
CA THR A 219 0.07 7.78 -9.99
C THR A 219 -0.95 6.65 -10.03
N GLU A 220 -1.83 6.66 -11.05
CA GLU A 220 -2.79 5.60 -11.29
C GLU A 220 -2.33 4.71 -12.45
N THR A 221 -2.50 3.40 -12.28
CA THR A 221 -2.33 2.41 -13.35
C THR A 221 -3.62 1.62 -13.46
N VAL A 222 -4.15 1.49 -14.68
CA VAL A 222 -5.34 0.69 -14.95
C VAL A 222 -4.94 -0.45 -15.86
N ILE A 223 -5.29 -1.66 -15.45
CA ILE A 223 -5.06 -2.89 -16.20
C ILE A 223 -6.42 -3.47 -16.56
N ARG A 224 -6.56 -3.95 -17.80
CA ARG A 224 -7.74 -4.66 -18.25
C ARG A 224 -7.32 -6.01 -18.82
N CYS A 225 -8.02 -7.06 -18.41
CA CYS A 225 -7.77 -8.40 -18.91
C CYS A 225 -9.03 -9.27 -18.80
N ARG A 226 -8.97 -10.42 -19.47
CA ARG A 226 -9.88 -11.52 -19.16
C ARG A 226 -9.49 -12.12 -17.81
N TYR A 227 -10.49 -12.42 -16.99
CA TYR A 227 -10.26 -13.05 -15.69
C TYR A 227 -10.31 -14.56 -15.82
N VAL A 228 -9.13 -15.18 -15.75
CA VAL A 228 -8.98 -16.62 -15.62
C VAL A 228 -8.14 -16.89 -14.38
N PRO A 229 -8.69 -17.57 -13.35
CA PRO A 229 -7.98 -17.83 -12.10
C PRO A 229 -6.61 -18.51 -12.28
N ALA A 230 -6.49 -19.39 -13.27
CA ALA A 230 -5.25 -20.10 -13.60
C ALA A 230 -4.20 -19.23 -14.30
N GLU A 231 -4.59 -18.10 -14.89
CA GLU A 231 -3.71 -17.17 -15.61
C GLU A 231 -3.36 -15.93 -14.75
N LEU A 232 -3.77 -15.92 -13.48
CA LEU A 232 -3.44 -14.84 -12.56
C LEU A 232 -1.93 -14.86 -12.23
N PRO A 233 -1.33 -13.70 -11.93
CA PRO A 233 0.04 -13.64 -11.43
C PRO A 233 0.25 -14.55 -10.22
N GLU A 234 1.45 -15.09 -10.07
CA GLU A 234 1.80 -16.15 -9.09
C GLU A 234 1.32 -15.86 -7.65
N ASN A 235 1.43 -14.62 -7.19
CA ASN A 235 1.07 -14.24 -5.81
C ASN A 235 -0.40 -13.83 -5.63
N TRP A 236 -1.17 -13.74 -6.72
CA TRP A 236 -2.58 -13.31 -6.65
C TRP A 236 -3.51 -14.35 -6.03
N PRO A 237 -3.39 -15.66 -6.34
CA PRO A 237 -4.18 -16.68 -5.66
C PRO A 237 -4.00 -16.65 -4.14
N GLU A 238 -2.76 -16.49 -3.66
CA GLU A 238 -2.47 -16.34 -2.23
C GLU A 238 -3.09 -15.06 -1.66
N PHE A 239 -2.92 -13.93 -2.35
CA PHE A 239 -3.56 -12.66 -1.99
C PHE A 239 -5.09 -12.77 -1.89
N LEU A 240 -5.75 -13.37 -2.88
CA LEU A 240 -7.20 -13.51 -2.90
C LEU A 240 -7.70 -14.47 -1.82
N ALA A 241 -6.98 -15.57 -1.59
CA ALA A 241 -7.30 -16.51 -0.52
C ALA A 241 -7.20 -15.85 0.86
N GLU A 242 -6.18 -15.02 1.06
CA GLU A 242 -6.00 -14.29 2.30
C GLU A 242 -7.07 -13.21 2.53
N VAL A 243 -7.40 -12.45 1.49
CA VAL A 243 -8.53 -11.51 1.52
C VAL A 243 -9.82 -12.25 1.86
N GLN A 244 -10.08 -13.40 1.23
CA GLN A 244 -11.25 -14.21 1.51
C GLN A 244 -11.30 -14.68 2.97
N HIS A 245 -10.17 -15.16 3.50
CA HIS A 245 -10.05 -15.60 4.88
C HIS A 245 -10.37 -14.46 5.85
N ILE A 246 -9.81 -13.27 5.63
CA ILE A 246 -10.07 -12.07 6.44
C ILE A 246 -11.54 -11.67 6.41
N MET A 247 -12.22 -11.83 5.28
CA MET A 247 -13.64 -11.52 5.13
C MET A 247 -14.57 -12.60 5.71
N GLY A 248 -14.03 -13.66 6.33
CA GLY A 248 -14.82 -14.74 6.93
C GLY A 248 -15.29 -15.79 5.94
N GLY A 249 -14.56 -15.99 4.84
CA GLY A 249 -14.86 -17.05 3.86
C GLY A 249 -15.97 -16.70 2.87
N ILE A 250 -16.26 -15.41 2.67
CA ILE A 250 -17.29 -14.98 1.70
C ILE A 250 -17.02 -15.57 0.32
N GLY A 251 -18.08 -16.07 -0.31
CA GLY A 251 -18.06 -16.55 -1.68
C GLY A 251 -18.15 -15.41 -2.68
N GLY A 252 -17.61 -15.64 -3.87
CA GLY A 252 -17.63 -14.67 -4.95
C GLY A 252 -16.80 -15.17 -6.12
N ARG A 253 -17.01 -14.61 -7.30
CA ARG A 253 -16.26 -14.99 -8.50
C ARG A 253 -14.75 -14.79 -8.33
N PHE A 254 -14.34 -13.74 -7.62
CA PHE A 254 -12.93 -13.47 -7.30
C PHE A 254 -12.23 -14.58 -6.51
N PHE A 255 -12.98 -15.38 -5.74
CA PHE A 255 -12.41 -16.36 -4.81
C PHE A 255 -12.57 -17.80 -5.30
N ARG A 256 -12.99 -17.97 -6.56
CA ARG A 256 -13.28 -19.27 -7.17
C ARG A 256 -12.15 -19.70 -8.09
N ARG A 257 -11.91 -21.00 -8.12
CA ARG A 257 -10.94 -21.64 -9.01
C ARG A 257 -11.53 -21.98 -10.38
N ASP A 258 -12.85 -22.04 -10.49
CA ASP A 258 -13.54 -22.37 -11.73
C ASP A 258 -13.42 -21.25 -12.77
N THR A 259 -13.52 -21.62 -14.05
CA THR A 259 -13.38 -20.69 -15.19
C THR A 259 -14.64 -19.84 -15.39
N TYR A 260 -15.83 -20.32 -15.01
CA TYR A 260 -17.11 -19.63 -15.18
C TYR A 260 -18.05 -19.91 -14.00
N LEU A 261 -18.99 -18.99 -13.72
CA LEU A 261 -20.09 -19.23 -12.79
C LEU A 261 -21.16 -20.13 -13.41
N SER A 262 -21.70 -21.04 -12.61
CA SER A 262 -22.91 -21.79 -12.95
C SER A 262 -24.18 -21.06 -12.48
N GLU A 263 -25.33 -21.42 -13.06
CA GLU A 263 -26.65 -20.88 -12.70
C GLU A 263 -26.93 -20.98 -11.19
N SER A 264 -26.64 -22.14 -10.57
CA SER A 264 -26.89 -22.39 -9.16
C SER A 264 -26.14 -21.44 -8.19
N GLU A 265 -25.14 -20.74 -8.70
CA GLU A 265 -24.21 -19.90 -7.93
C GLU A 265 -24.49 -18.42 -8.08
N VAL A 266 -25.30 -18.07 -9.09
CA VAL A 266 -25.91 -16.75 -9.20
C VAL A 266 -26.87 -16.52 -8.04
N TYR A 267 -27.56 -17.57 -7.60
CA TYR A 267 -28.58 -17.52 -6.54
C TYR A 267 -28.05 -17.73 -5.11
N ARG A 268 -26.78 -18.10 -4.93
CA ARG A 268 -26.10 -18.15 -3.62
C ARG A 268 -25.35 -16.84 -3.34
#